data_AF-A0A525CB43-F1
#
_entry.id   AF-A0A525CB43-F1
#
_cell.length_a   1.000
_cell.length_b   1.000
_cell.length_c   1.000
_cell.angle_alpha   90.00
_cell.angle_beta   90.00
_cell.angle_gamma   90.00
#
_symmetry.space_group_name_H-M   'P 1'
#
loop_
_entity.id
_entity.type
_entity.pdbx_description
1 polymer ?
#
loop_
_entity_poly.entity_id
_entity_poly.type
_entity_poly.pdbx_seq_one_letter_code
_entity_poly.pdbx_strand_id
1 'polypeptide(L)'
;MIKRNFFLFLLIFTISLLNACGSSSSDNTNTQEESSQEEGTQDEEGTQEVNTPPISPSNISISGITWSTAVIIWGDNSDNETGFVIEISEDDENYTQVATTEENITEQIIQNLDEQTTYYVRVTASNNYGNAISETSSFTTTSSTTNTTTAISQFGITWQFSEAHQYGQFANGDYWILGPVEITGIYPSSQEQYGFTTLDGFSQSSAEGAIIRVMNGSMLNPSPTTGGTQGYDSETFAWHPEQGKIYGTNYNSDLNAALNISAEDPLTISSATSLVSSVSHPNGYRPQIKTQAVLTILNSTPTEGSFRPPYSGTDKSINFNISQINYSLLEQLETVSSQPEISVVSNYFEKPWIDHVPNWGARYTHASDNMPDYGREISAQIGIAALMLHLDIPVEEKRELLIRYLQLGIDLYGITENGGEDNWPANGGHESGRKWPILFAGLVLGNDSMANISNTDVQFGEDGQTFYVTQEVIDRTYRDGYGGYTSEHLGMAEYGIRHSYQPDVDDVSWDASYRRCCTANAWAGFTLSALIMDEKDTWNHNALFDYMDRYMETEPSGYYRQTSNFVEDMWDKYR
;
A
#
# COMPACT_ATOMS: atom_id res chain seq x y z
N MET A 1 -5.46 -11.25 -60.77
CA MET A 1 -4.71 -10.86 -59.56
C MET A 1 -5.42 -9.64 -58.95
N ILE A 2 -6.40 -9.84 -58.07
CA ILE A 2 -7.31 -8.79 -57.56
C ILE A 2 -7.67 -9.10 -56.10
N LYS A 3 -7.56 -8.06 -55.24
CA LYS A 3 -8.15 -7.80 -53.90
C LYS A 3 -8.37 -8.93 -52.88
N ARG A 4 -7.96 -8.64 -51.64
CA ARG A 4 -8.50 -9.18 -50.36
C ARG A 4 -8.30 -8.06 -49.32
N ASN A 5 -9.31 -7.25 -49.01
CA ASN A 5 -10.34 -7.45 -47.98
C ASN A 5 -9.79 -7.51 -46.55
N PHE A 6 -10.06 -6.45 -45.79
CA PHE A 6 -10.31 -6.49 -44.35
C PHE A 6 -11.56 -5.64 -44.08
N PHE A 7 -12.35 -5.98 -43.06
CA PHE A 7 -13.62 -5.31 -42.76
C PHE A 7 -13.46 -4.27 -41.65
N LEU A 8 -14.29 -3.23 -41.70
CA LEU A 8 -14.49 -2.25 -40.64
C LEU A 8 -16.00 -2.15 -40.40
N PHE A 9 -16.44 -2.04 -39.15
CA PHE A 9 -17.82 -1.72 -38.82
C PHE A 9 -17.88 -0.70 -37.69
N LEU A 10 -18.54 0.43 -37.98
CA LEU A 10 -19.01 1.43 -37.04
C LEU A 10 -20.40 1.80 -37.55
N LEU A 11 -21.42 1.81 -36.68
CA LEU A 11 -22.79 2.14 -37.08
C LEU A 11 -23.37 3.20 -36.15
N ILE A 12 -23.78 4.32 -36.75
CA ILE A 12 -24.53 5.41 -36.13
C ILE A 12 -25.89 5.45 -36.80
N PHE A 13 -26.97 5.70 -36.04
CA PHE A 13 -28.29 5.98 -36.62
C PHE A 13 -29.07 7.01 -35.79
N THR A 14 -29.81 7.89 -36.47
CA THR A 14 -30.60 8.96 -35.84
C THR A 14 -31.95 9.20 -36.55
N ILE A 15 -33.02 9.15 -35.74
CA ILE A 15 -34.23 10.01 -35.74
C ILE A 15 -35.04 10.22 -37.04
N SER A 16 -36.28 9.69 -37.08
CA SER A 16 -37.55 10.24 -37.68
C SER A 16 -38.67 9.18 -37.67
N LEU A 17 -39.99 9.39 -37.84
CA LEU A 17 -41.05 10.40 -37.51
C LEU A 17 -42.42 9.70 -37.87
N LEU A 18 -43.68 10.16 -37.75
CA LEU A 18 -44.34 11.47 -37.59
C LEU A 18 -45.77 11.30 -36.96
N ASN A 19 -46.26 12.32 -36.24
CA ASN A 19 -47.64 12.72 -35.83
C ASN A 19 -48.88 11.79 -35.97
N ALA A 20 -49.74 11.85 -34.94
CA ALA A 20 -51.19 12.13 -35.06
C ALA A 20 -51.69 12.91 -33.82
N CYS A 21 -52.85 13.59 -33.89
CA CYS A 21 -53.38 14.48 -32.84
C CYS A 21 -54.92 14.47 -32.78
N GLY A 22 -55.52 14.69 -31.59
CA GLY A 22 -56.97 14.84 -31.40
C GLY A 22 -57.37 15.25 -29.98
N SER A 23 -58.25 16.25 -29.85
CA SER A 23 -58.92 16.71 -28.62
C SER A 23 -60.36 16.13 -28.54
N SER A 24 -61.27 16.41 -27.59
CA SER A 24 -61.44 17.49 -26.60
C SER A 24 -62.46 17.13 -25.48
N SER A 25 -62.55 17.98 -24.45
CA SER A 25 -63.67 18.31 -23.51
C SER A 25 -65.13 17.92 -23.87
N SER A 26 -66.11 17.88 -22.95
CA SER A 26 -66.20 17.79 -21.46
C SER A 26 -67.70 17.70 -21.06
N ASP A 27 -68.01 17.41 -19.78
CA ASP A 27 -69.30 17.70 -19.09
C ASP A 27 -70.61 17.00 -19.58
N ASN A 28 -71.70 16.85 -18.79
CA ASN A 28 -71.92 16.61 -17.34
C ASN A 28 -73.42 16.17 -17.15
N THR A 29 -73.93 16.11 -15.92
CA THR A 29 -75.29 15.70 -15.47
C THR A 29 -75.55 14.17 -15.49
N ASN A 30 -75.80 13.43 -14.40
CA ASN A 30 -76.19 13.66 -12.98
C ASN A 30 -77.71 13.73 -12.65
N THR A 31 -78.19 12.73 -11.91
CA THR A 31 -79.29 12.69 -10.90
C THR A 31 -79.07 11.42 -10.06
N GLN A 32 -78.79 11.50 -8.74
CA GLN A 32 -79.75 11.43 -7.60
C GLN A 32 -80.45 10.06 -7.43
N GLU A 33 -80.66 9.48 -6.23
CA GLU A 33 -80.34 9.76 -4.80
C GLU A 33 -80.61 8.44 -3.99
N GLU A 34 -80.42 8.21 -2.67
CA GLU A 34 -80.10 8.89 -1.38
C GLU A 34 -79.39 7.80 -0.48
N SER A 35 -78.84 7.98 0.74
CA SER A 35 -78.22 9.07 1.53
C SER A 35 -77.70 8.49 2.89
N SER A 36 -77.21 9.35 3.81
CA SER A 36 -76.71 9.07 5.19
C SER A 36 -75.37 8.33 5.34
N GLN A 37 -74.44 8.71 6.25
CA GLN A 37 -74.41 9.89 7.14
C GLN A 37 -72.97 10.35 7.50
N GLU A 38 -72.90 11.50 8.20
CA GLU A 38 -71.79 12.24 8.85
C GLU A 38 -70.69 11.39 9.54
N GLU A 39 -69.48 11.89 9.86
CA GLU A 39 -68.80 13.20 9.67
C GLU A 39 -67.26 12.96 9.65
N GLY A 40 -66.46 13.94 9.23
CA GLY A 40 -65.00 13.75 9.05
C GLY A 40 -64.10 14.56 10.00
N THR A 41 -62.93 14.00 10.33
CA THR A 41 -61.77 14.70 10.90
C THR A 41 -60.50 14.35 10.13
N GLN A 42 -59.45 15.15 10.32
CA GLN A 42 -58.18 15.04 9.60
C GLN A 42 -57.30 13.94 10.20
N ASP A 43 -56.68 13.11 9.36
CA ASP A 43 -55.57 12.25 9.74
C ASP A 43 -54.25 12.89 9.29
N GLU A 44 -53.26 12.93 10.17
CA GLU A 44 -51.89 13.34 9.87
C GLU A 44 -51.13 12.15 9.25
N GLU A 45 -50.37 12.37 8.18
CA GLU A 45 -49.64 11.32 7.47
C GLU A 45 -48.34 10.95 8.22
N GLY A 46 -48.50 10.39 9.43
CA GLY A 46 -47.43 9.82 10.22
C GLY A 46 -47.04 8.44 9.70
N THR A 47 -45.80 8.30 9.23
CA THR A 47 -45.19 7.01 8.91
C THR A 47 -45.21 6.10 10.14
N GLN A 48 -45.97 5.00 10.09
CA GLN A 48 -45.99 4.03 11.18
C GLN A 48 -44.69 3.22 11.18
N GLU A 49 -43.95 3.25 12.30
CA GLU A 49 -43.04 2.16 12.63
C GLU A 49 -43.85 0.85 12.66
N VAL A 50 -43.58 -0.05 11.71
CA VAL A 50 -44.32 -1.30 11.60
C VAL A 50 -43.78 -2.25 12.66
N ASN A 51 -44.50 -2.37 13.77
CA ASN A 51 -44.16 -3.21 14.92
C ASN A 51 -44.42 -4.71 14.64
N THR A 52 -43.73 -5.24 13.63
CA THR A 52 -43.76 -6.64 13.18
C THR A 52 -42.33 -7.17 12.98
N PRO A 53 -42.14 -8.50 12.89
CA PRO A 53 -40.90 -9.06 12.34
C PRO A 53 -40.57 -8.46 10.97
N PRO A 54 -39.29 -8.54 10.53
CA PRO A 54 -38.88 -8.08 9.22
C PRO A 54 -39.52 -8.85 8.06
N ILE A 55 -39.30 -8.37 6.84
CA ILE A 55 -39.55 -9.14 5.62
C ILE A 55 -38.33 -10.04 5.35
N SER A 56 -38.55 -11.28 4.90
CA SER A 56 -37.45 -12.21 4.59
C SER A 56 -36.48 -11.63 3.54
N PRO A 57 -35.16 -11.85 3.68
CA PRO A 57 -34.21 -11.67 2.57
C PRO A 57 -34.55 -12.61 1.41
N SER A 58 -34.08 -12.28 0.21
CA SER A 58 -34.34 -13.07 -1.00
C SER A 58 -33.16 -13.05 -1.98
N ASN A 59 -33.27 -13.81 -3.07
CA ASN A 59 -32.26 -13.88 -4.14
C ASN A 59 -30.88 -14.33 -3.65
N ILE A 60 -30.82 -15.30 -2.72
CA ILE A 60 -29.56 -15.78 -2.13
C ILE A 60 -28.64 -16.36 -3.20
N SER A 61 -27.55 -15.66 -3.49
CA SER A 61 -26.55 -16.02 -4.48
C SER A 61 -25.17 -16.14 -3.84
N ILE A 62 -24.37 -17.08 -4.35
CA ILE A 62 -23.01 -17.35 -3.84
C ILE A 62 -22.01 -17.09 -4.96
N SER A 63 -20.95 -16.35 -4.65
CA SER A 63 -19.81 -16.10 -5.53
C SER A 63 -18.48 -16.30 -4.78
N GLY A 64 -17.34 -16.13 -5.47
CA GLY A 64 -16.02 -16.19 -4.83
C GLY A 64 -15.71 -17.50 -4.10
N ILE A 65 -16.29 -18.63 -4.51
CA ILE A 65 -16.13 -19.92 -3.82
C ILE A 65 -14.70 -20.44 -4.00
N THR A 66 -13.96 -20.52 -2.90
CA THR A 66 -12.63 -21.14 -2.85
C THR A 66 -12.68 -22.49 -2.13
N TRP A 67 -11.54 -23.00 -1.67
CA TRP A 67 -11.47 -24.26 -0.93
C TRP A 67 -11.84 -24.08 0.56
N SER A 68 -11.85 -22.84 1.06
CA SER A 68 -12.20 -22.52 2.46
C SER A 68 -12.98 -21.21 2.65
N THR A 69 -13.39 -20.54 1.57
CA THR A 69 -14.19 -19.30 1.63
C THR A 69 -15.32 -19.29 0.59
N ALA A 70 -16.33 -18.45 0.81
CA ALA A 70 -17.35 -18.09 -0.17
C ALA A 70 -17.98 -16.72 0.17
N VAL A 71 -18.45 -15.98 -0.83
CA VAL A 71 -19.17 -14.71 -0.67
C VAL A 71 -20.67 -14.96 -0.85
N ILE A 72 -21.45 -14.65 0.18
CA ILE A 72 -22.92 -14.76 0.20
C ILE A 72 -23.50 -13.39 -0.07
N ILE A 73 -24.43 -13.28 -1.02
CA ILE A 73 -25.07 -12.03 -1.44
C ILE A 73 -26.59 -12.24 -1.42
N TRP A 74 -27.34 -11.28 -0.85
CA TRP A 74 -28.79 -11.31 -0.74
C TRP A 74 -29.43 -9.97 -1.15
N GLY A 75 -30.65 -10.05 -1.66
CA GLY A 75 -31.53 -8.90 -1.81
C GLY A 75 -32.26 -8.64 -0.50
N ASP A 76 -32.01 -7.48 0.09
CA ASP A 76 -32.83 -6.95 1.16
C ASP A 76 -34.25 -6.62 0.65
N ASN A 77 -35.24 -6.80 1.51
CA ASN A 77 -36.66 -6.54 1.24
C ASN A 77 -37.34 -5.86 2.43
N SER A 78 -36.56 -5.41 3.41
CA SER A 78 -36.99 -4.90 4.71
C SER A 78 -36.59 -3.43 4.86
N ASP A 79 -37.36 -2.69 5.67
CA ASP A 79 -37.07 -1.32 6.10
C ASP A 79 -37.08 -1.21 7.65
N ASN A 80 -37.10 -2.35 8.38
CA ASN A 80 -37.31 -2.41 9.83
C ASN A 80 -36.57 -3.57 10.55
N GLU A 81 -35.55 -4.14 9.92
CA GLU A 81 -34.56 -5.02 10.56
C GLU A 81 -33.50 -4.21 11.31
N THR A 82 -32.78 -4.86 12.22
CA THR A 82 -31.63 -4.30 12.93
C THR A 82 -30.36 -5.09 12.62
N GLY A 83 -30.28 -5.61 11.38
CA GLY A 83 -29.21 -6.47 10.88
C GLY A 83 -29.60 -7.92 10.60
N PHE A 84 -28.68 -8.60 9.90
CA PHE A 84 -28.85 -9.96 9.38
C PHE A 84 -27.98 -10.98 10.12
N VAL A 85 -28.46 -12.22 10.19
CA VAL A 85 -27.72 -13.39 10.69
C VAL A 85 -27.52 -14.36 9.53
N ILE A 86 -26.27 -14.72 9.23
CA ILE A 86 -25.92 -15.68 8.19
C ILE A 86 -25.65 -17.03 8.86
N GLU A 87 -26.39 -18.05 8.44
CA GLU A 87 -26.27 -19.42 8.96
C GLU A 87 -25.90 -20.39 7.83
N ILE A 88 -25.02 -21.34 8.13
CA ILE A 88 -24.68 -22.46 7.22
C ILE A 88 -24.94 -23.83 7.86
N SER A 89 -25.11 -24.84 7.02
CA SER A 89 -25.31 -26.25 7.39
C SER A 89 -24.63 -27.17 6.39
N GLU A 90 -24.18 -28.36 6.80
CA GLU A 90 -23.65 -29.40 5.90
C GLU A 90 -24.71 -30.44 5.50
N ASP A 91 -25.86 -30.47 6.18
CA ASP A 91 -26.91 -31.49 6.04
C ASP A 91 -28.30 -30.92 5.72
N ASP A 92 -28.44 -29.59 5.63
CA ASP A 92 -29.71 -28.83 5.47
C ASP A 92 -30.72 -29.02 6.64
N GLU A 93 -30.28 -29.59 7.76
CA GLU A 93 -31.08 -29.76 8.98
C GLU A 93 -30.49 -28.97 10.16
N ASN A 94 -29.18 -29.09 10.38
CA ASN A 94 -28.45 -28.51 11.50
C ASN A 94 -27.67 -27.26 11.05
N TYR A 95 -28.28 -26.10 11.26
CA TYR A 95 -27.70 -24.81 10.91
C TYR A 95 -26.90 -24.19 12.06
N THR A 96 -25.79 -23.54 11.73
CA THR A 96 -24.91 -22.80 12.64
C THR A 96 -24.71 -21.37 12.15
N GLN A 97 -24.83 -20.41 13.06
CA GLN A 97 -24.52 -19.00 12.79
C GLN A 97 -23.01 -18.83 12.58
N VAL A 98 -22.63 -18.22 11.46
CA VAL A 98 -21.23 -17.97 11.07
C VAL A 98 -20.89 -16.49 10.91
N ALA A 99 -21.87 -15.62 10.67
CA ALA A 99 -21.68 -14.18 10.62
C ALA A 99 -22.95 -13.41 11.01
N THR A 100 -22.78 -12.14 11.35
CA THR A 100 -23.85 -11.16 11.54
C THR A 100 -23.43 -9.83 10.96
N THR A 101 -24.36 -9.10 10.36
CA THR A 101 -24.13 -7.75 9.80
C THR A 101 -25.03 -6.73 10.50
N GLU A 102 -24.73 -5.45 10.27
CA GLU A 102 -25.64 -4.34 10.57
C GLU A 102 -26.81 -4.31 9.55
N GLU A 103 -27.76 -3.40 9.76
CA GLU A 103 -28.91 -3.12 8.89
C GLU A 103 -28.50 -2.72 7.46
N ASN A 104 -29.39 -2.91 6.47
CA ASN A 104 -29.16 -2.60 5.05
C ASN A 104 -27.97 -3.30 4.34
N ILE A 105 -27.13 -4.08 5.05
CA ILE A 105 -26.02 -4.84 4.44
C ILE A 105 -26.57 -6.01 3.60
N THR A 106 -26.00 -6.21 2.40
CA THR A 106 -26.49 -7.17 1.39
C THR A 106 -25.47 -8.21 0.94
N GLU A 107 -24.25 -8.21 1.50
CA GLU A 107 -23.23 -9.24 1.24
C GLU A 107 -22.35 -9.54 2.46
N GLN A 108 -21.79 -10.75 2.51
CA GLN A 108 -20.88 -11.21 3.57
C GLN A 108 -19.93 -12.30 3.06
N ILE A 109 -18.64 -12.22 3.41
CA ILE A 109 -17.66 -13.29 3.18
C ILE A 109 -17.68 -14.28 4.35
N ILE A 110 -17.85 -15.56 4.05
CA ILE A 110 -17.69 -16.66 5.00
C ILE A 110 -16.32 -17.32 4.78
N GLN A 111 -15.65 -17.67 5.87
CA GLN A 111 -14.28 -18.21 5.88
C GLN A 111 -14.17 -19.45 6.79
N ASN A 112 -13.05 -20.16 6.71
CA ASN A 112 -12.75 -21.38 7.50
C ASN A 112 -13.71 -22.54 7.22
N LEU A 113 -14.20 -22.64 5.98
CA LEU A 113 -14.96 -23.77 5.48
C LEU A 113 -14.02 -24.96 5.18
N ASP A 114 -14.53 -26.18 5.30
CA ASP A 114 -13.79 -27.38 4.88
C ASP A 114 -13.79 -27.54 3.35
N GLU A 115 -12.73 -28.13 2.79
CA GLU A 115 -12.57 -28.33 1.35
C GLU A 115 -13.46 -29.45 0.79
N GLN A 116 -13.90 -29.31 -0.46
CA GLN A 116 -14.82 -30.25 -1.15
C GLN A 116 -16.19 -30.47 -0.45
N THR A 117 -16.51 -29.70 0.59
CA THR A 117 -17.73 -29.82 1.39
C THR A 117 -18.87 -29.00 0.78
N THR A 118 -20.08 -29.56 0.82
CA THR A 118 -21.29 -28.84 0.39
C THR A 118 -21.91 -28.15 1.58
N TYR A 119 -22.08 -26.84 1.48
CA TYR A 119 -22.75 -26.02 2.48
C TYR A 119 -24.08 -25.49 1.93
N TYR A 120 -25.11 -25.59 2.77
CA TYR A 120 -26.41 -24.97 2.62
C TYR A 120 -26.41 -23.68 3.43
N VAL A 121 -26.87 -22.57 2.85
CA VAL A 121 -26.82 -21.24 3.44
C VAL A 121 -28.19 -20.58 3.41
N ARG A 122 -28.51 -19.87 4.49
CA ARG A 122 -29.69 -19.01 4.61
C ARG A 122 -29.32 -17.72 5.35
N VAL A 123 -30.08 -16.65 5.08
CA VAL A 123 -29.94 -15.35 5.72
C VAL A 123 -31.21 -15.03 6.48
N THR A 124 -31.07 -14.60 7.73
CA THR A 124 -32.18 -14.28 8.62
C THR A 124 -32.15 -12.79 8.95
N ALA A 125 -33.13 -12.03 8.48
CA ALA A 125 -33.39 -10.68 8.95
C ALA A 125 -33.94 -10.73 10.38
N SER A 126 -33.54 -9.81 11.25
CA SER A 126 -33.93 -9.82 12.67
C SER A 126 -34.29 -8.44 13.21
N ASN A 127 -35.26 -8.36 14.11
CA ASN A 127 -35.53 -7.16 14.92
C ASN A 127 -36.15 -7.55 16.29
N ASN A 128 -36.47 -6.55 17.11
CA ASN A 128 -37.06 -6.74 18.45
C ASN A 128 -38.45 -7.42 18.46
N TYR A 129 -39.09 -7.59 17.31
CA TYR A 129 -40.41 -8.23 17.15
C TYR A 129 -40.33 -9.64 16.55
N GLY A 130 -39.23 -10.01 15.89
CA GLY A 130 -38.95 -11.38 15.47
C GLY A 130 -37.93 -11.50 14.35
N ASN A 131 -37.85 -12.70 13.78
CA ASN A 131 -36.91 -13.06 12.71
C ASN A 131 -37.65 -13.51 11.46
N ALA A 132 -37.08 -13.22 10.27
CA ALA A 132 -37.59 -13.65 8.98
C ALA A 132 -36.45 -14.28 8.15
N ILE A 133 -36.62 -15.54 7.77
CA ILE A 133 -35.58 -16.37 7.13
C ILE A 133 -35.80 -16.38 5.60
N SER A 134 -34.73 -16.31 4.83
CA SER A 134 -34.71 -16.44 3.37
C SER A 134 -35.04 -17.85 2.87
N GLU A 135 -35.06 -18.04 1.55
CA GLU A 135 -34.82 -19.36 0.97
C GLU A 135 -33.42 -19.90 1.31
N THR A 136 -33.27 -21.22 1.33
CA THR A 136 -31.96 -21.89 1.34
C THR A 136 -31.36 -21.87 -0.07
N SER A 137 -30.07 -21.55 -0.17
CA SER A 137 -29.23 -21.79 -1.34
C SER A 137 -28.06 -22.70 -0.96
N SER A 138 -27.32 -23.25 -1.92
CA SER A 138 -26.18 -24.14 -1.59
C SER A 138 -25.02 -24.02 -2.56
N PHE A 139 -23.82 -24.33 -2.04
CA PHE A 139 -22.57 -24.29 -2.77
C PHE A 139 -21.64 -25.41 -2.28
N THR A 140 -20.64 -25.77 -3.09
CA THR A 140 -19.61 -26.74 -2.70
C THR A 140 -18.24 -26.05 -2.81
N THR A 141 -17.46 -26.07 -1.73
CA THR A 141 -16.09 -25.54 -1.74
C THR A 141 -15.23 -26.31 -2.75
N THR A 142 -14.22 -25.65 -3.31
CA THR A 142 -13.29 -26.32 -4.23
C THR A 142 -12.34 -27.24 -3.46
N SER A 143 -11.58 -28.07 -4.18
CA SER A 143 -10.45 -28.77 -3.57
C SER A 143 -9.29 -27.79 -3.44
N SER A 144 -8.56 -27.83 -2.33
CA SER A 144 -7.27 -27.18 -2.21
C SER A 144 -6.27 -27.84 -3.18
N THR A 145 -6.07 -27.24 -4.34
CA THR A 145 -5.00 -27.67 -5.25
C THR A 145 -3.68 -27.31 -4.60
N THR A 146 -3.04 -28.31 -3.98
CA THR A 146 -1.75 -28.18 -3.29
C THR A 146 -0.65 -27.91 -4.32
N ASN A 147 -0.55 -26.65 -4.76
CA ASN A 147 0.37 -26.22 -5.81
C ASN A 147 1.80 -26.48 -5.34
N THR A 148 2.51 -27.40 -6.00
CA THR A 148 3.91 -27.70 -5.73
C THR A 148 4.80 -27.34 -6.90
N THR A 149 6.02 -26.89 -6.62
CA THR A 149 7.01 -26.53 -7.64
C THR A 149 8.44 -26.80 -7.20
N THR A 150 9.31 -27.09 -8.18
CA THR A 150 10.78 -27.13 -8.01
C THR A 150 11.45 -25.79 -8.35
N ALA A 151 10.69 -24.77 -8.77
CA ALA A 151 11.21 -23.41 -8.97
C ALA A 151 10.11 -22.33 -8.86
N ILE A 152 10.47 -21.16 -8.33
CA ILE A 152 9.62 -19.95 -8.31
C ILE A 152 10.35 -18.84 -9.06
N SER A 153 9.64 -18.10 -9.90
CA SER A 153 10.18 -16.97 -10.68
C SER A 153 9.39 -15.69 -10.40
N GLN A 154 10.08 -14.61 -10.03
CA GLN A 154 9.48 -13.30 -9.76
C GLN A 154 10.44 -12.17 -10.15
N PHE A 155 9.94 -11.13 -10.82
CA PHE A 155 10.70 -9.93 -11.22
C PHE A 155 12.08 -10.16 -11.90
N GLY A 156 12.21 -11.25 -12.66
CA GLY A 156 13.45 -11.64 -13.35
C GLY A 156 14.43 -12.47 -12.51
N ILE A 157 14.12 -12.72 -11.25
CA ILE A 157 14.79 -13.68 -10.36
C ILE A 157 14.08 -15.03 -10.45
N THR A 158 14.82 -16.14 -10.35
CA THR A 158 14.29 -17.50 -10.21
C THR A 158 15.04 -18.26 -9.14
N TRP A 159 14.33 -18.77 -8.13
CA TRP A 159 14.85 -19.69 -7.13
C TRP A 159 14.55 -21.14 -7.56
N GLN A 160 15.52 -22.04 -7.42
CA GLN A 160 15.43 -23.46 -7.79
C GLN A 160 15.67 -24.34 -6.57
N PHE A 161 14.83 -25.35 -6.35
CA PHE A 161 14.83 -26.21 -5.16
C PHE A 161 15.32 -27.63 -5.49
N SER A 162 15.79 -28.38 -4.49
CA SER A 162 16.21 -29.79 -4.68
C SER A 162 15.03 -30.73 -4.94
N GLU A 163 13.86 -30.45 -4.36
CA GLU A 163 12.60 -31.16 -4.58
C GLU A 163 11.40 -30.21 -4.75
N ALA A 164 10.18 -30.77 -4.82
CA ALA A 164 8.96 -30.00 -5.10
C ALA A 164 8.24 -29.58 -3.80
N HIS A 165 8.28 -28.30 -3.48
CA HIS A 165 7.66 -27.73 -2.28
C HIS A 165 6.30 -27.11 -2.59
N GLN A 166 5.38 -27.12 -1.63
CA GLN A 166 4.12 -26.38 -1.72
C GLN A 166 4.38 -24.87 -1.71
N TYR A 167 3.71 -24.13 -2.57
CA TYR A 167 3.87 -22.68 -2.73
C TYR A 167 2.55 -21.97 -3.02
N GLY A 168 2.58 -20.64 -2.89
CA GLY A 168 1.49 -19.75 -3.28
C GLY A 168 1.93 -18.29 -3.19
N GLN A 169 0.96 -17.38 -3.20
CA GLN A 169 1.22 -15.94 -3.11
C GLN A 169 0.49 -15.33 -1.90
N PHE A 170 1.01 -14.21 -1.42
CA PHE A 170 0.32 -13.30 -0.51
C PHE A 170 -0.59 -12.35 -1.29
N ALA A 171 -1.41 -11.57 -0.58
CA ALA A 171 -2.33 -10.59 -1.16
C ALA A 171 -1.66 -9.59 -2.11
N ASN A 172 -0.40 -9.19 -1.84
CA ASN A 172 0.35 -8.26 -2.69
C ASN A 172 1.00 -8.92 -3.93
N GLY A 173 0.92 -10.25 -4.05
CA GLY A 173 1.52 -11.02 -5.14
C GLY A 173 2.93 -11.58 -4.88
N ASP A 174 3.59 -11.26 -3.75
CA ASP A 174 4.86 -11.90 -3.39
C ASP A 174 4.67 -13.39 -3.06
N TYR A 175 5.69 -14.20 -3.32
CA TYR A 175 5.61 -15.65 -3.15
C TYR A 175 5.97 -16.12 -1.73
N TRP A 176 5.21 -17.12 -1.27
CA TRP A 176 5.59 -17.98 -0.16
C TRP A 176 5.82 -19.43 -0.61
N ILE A 177 6.62 -20.15 0.16
CA ILE A 177 6.93 -21.57 -0.03
C ILE A 177 7.02 -22.28 1.33
N LEU A 178 6.57 -23.53 1.42
CA LEU A 178 6.65 -24.29 2.67
C LEU A 178 8.03 -24.94 2.81
N GLY A 179 8.72 -24.60 3.91
CA GLY A 179 10.07 -25.07 4.19
C GLY A 179 10.15 -26.20 5.23
N PRO A 180 11.39 -26.61 5.60
CA PRO A 180 12.66 -26.07 5.11
C PRO A 180 12.86 -26.35 3.61
N VAL A 181 13.68 -25.54 2.95
CA VAL A 181 14.01 -25.68 1.52
C VAL A 181 15.51 -25.84 1.32
N GLU A 182 15.93 -26.56 0.29
CA GLU A 182 17.31 -26.54 -0.20
C GLU A 182 17.32 -25.86 -1.57
N ILE A 183 17.96 -24.70 -1.67
CA ILE A 183 18.08 -23.95 -2.92
C ILE A 183 19.34 -24.42 -3.67
N THR A 184 19.12 -25.11 -4.78
CA THR A 184 20.18 -25.65 -5.68
C THR A 184 20.67 -24.63 -6.69
N GLY A 185 19.97 -23.51 -6.84
CA GLY A 185 20.38 -22.41 -7.70
C GLY A 185 19.48 -21.18 -7.58
N ILE A 186 20.07 -20.02 -7.80
CA ILE A 186 19.36 -18.75 -8.02
C ILE A 186 19.81 -18.22 -9.37
N TYR A 187 18.86 -17.75 -10.18
CA TYR A 187 19.12 -17.06 -11.45
C TYR A 187 18.61 -15.62 -11.38
N PRO A 188 19.38 -14.61 -11.85
CA PRO A 188 20.80 -14.71 -12.20
C PRO A 188 21.64 -15.05 -10.98
N SER A 189 22.69 -15.85 -11.20
CA SER A 189 23.52 -16.38 -10.11
C SER A 189 24.42 -15.32 -9.49
N SER A 190 24.67 -15.46 -8.18
CA SER A 190 25.69 -14.64 -7.51
C SER A 190 27.07 -15.22 -7.79
N GLN A 191 27.89 -14.44 -8.49
CA GLN A 191 29.16 -14.88 -9.05
C GLN A 191 30.23 -13.80 -8.98
N GLU A 192 31.48 -14.23 -8.85
CA GLU A 192 32.67 -13.41 -9.06
C GLU A 192 32.82 -13.03 -10.54
N GLN A 193 33.04 -11.74 -10.81
CA GLN A 193 33.47 -11.24 -12.10
C GLN A 193 34.78 -10.48 -11.97
N TYR A 194 35.73 -10.80 -12.85
CA TYR A 194 37.04 -10.17 -12.91
C TYR A 194 36.97 -8.94 -13.82
N GLY A 195 37.46 -7.79 -13.38
CA GLY A 195 37.39 -6.56 -14.16
C GLY A 195 38.01 -5.34 -13.49
N PHE A 196 37.57 -4.14 -13.90
CA PHE A 196 38.00 -2.86 -13.34
C PHE A 196 36.81 -1.94 -13.14
N THR A 197 36.69 -1.33 -11.95
CA THR A 197 35.82 -0.16 -11.75
C THR A 197 36.43 1.05 -12.45
N THR A 198 35.60 1.82 -13.15
CA THR A 198 35.97 3.11 -13.74
C THR A 198 34.96 4.18 -13.32
N LEU A 199 35.19 5.44 -13.72
CA LEU A 199 34.18 6.51 -13.56
C LEU A 199 32.88 6.21 -14.34
N ASP A 200 32.95 5.40 -15.40
CA ASP A 200 31.83 4.97 -16.23
C ASP A 200 31.21 3.64 -15.74
N GLY A 201 31.60 3.17 -14.54
CA GLY A 201 31.18 1.89 -13.95
C GLY A 201 32.15 0.73 -14.21
N PHE A 202 31.70 -0.50 -13.96
CA PHE A 202 32.47 -1.73 -14.15
C PHE A 202 32.78 -2.02 -15.62
N SER A 203 33.93 -2.65 -15.87
CA SER A 203 34.28 -3.25 -17.16
C SER A 203 34.99 -4.59 -16.94
N GLN A 204 34.39 -5.67 -17.43
CA GLN A 204 34.90 -7.05 -17.26
C GLN A 204 36.23 -7.23 -18.03
N SER A 205 37.23 -7.78 -17.35
CA SER A 205 38.59 -7.96 -17.88
C SER A 205 39.40 -8.97 -17.08
N SER A 206 40.19 -9.80 -17.77
CA SER A 206 41.12 -10.76 -17.17
C SER A 206 42.58 -10.29 -17.17
N ALA A 207 42.82 -8.98 -17.27
CA ALA A 207 44.17 -8.40 -17.27
C ALA A 207 44.82 -8.41 -15.87
N GLU A 208 46.15 -8.31 -15.84
CA GLU A 208 46.91 -8.20 -14.60
C GLU A 208 46.49 -6.94 -13.81
N GLY A 209 46.15 -7.13 -12.52
CA GLY A 209 45.62 -6.07 -11.67
C GLY A 209 44.09 -5.91 -11.67
N ALA A 210 43.35 -6.75 -12.39
CA ALA A 210 41.89 -6.79 -12.29
C ALA A 210 41.41 -7.09 -10.86
N ILE A 211 40.33 -6.41 -10.44
CA ILE A 211 39.62 -6.67 -9.19
C ILE A 211 38.54 -7.75 -9.39
N ILE A 212 38.04 -8.29 -8.29
CA ILE A 212 36.85 -9.15 -8.26
C ILE A 212 35.66 -8.31 -7.81
N ARG A 213 34.57 -8.36 -8.59
CA ARG A 213 33.24 -7.91 -8.19
C ARG A 213 32.35 -9.13 -7.91
N VAL A 214 31.51 -9.06 -6.89
CA VAL A 214 30.39 -10.01 -6.70
C VAL A 214 29.08 -9.30 -7.04
N MET A 215 28.19 -9.98 -7.77
CA MET A 215 26.89 -9.46 -8.24
C MET A 215 25.73 -10.36 -7.81
N ASN A 216 24.47 -9.91 -7.98
CA ASN A 216 23.24 -10.70 -7.82
C ASN A 216 23.11 -11.50 -6.51
N GLY A 217 23.71 -10.99 -5.44
CA GLY A 217 23.70 -11.61 -4.12
C GLY A 217 22.32 -11.62 -3.48
N SER A 218 22.17 -12.42 -2.43
CA SER A 218 20.91 -12.54 -1.68
C SER A 218 21.16 -12.56 -0.18
N MET A 219 20.29 -11.90 0.58
CA MET A 219 20.37 -11.79 2.04
C MET A 219 19.19 -12.52 2.68
N LEU A 220 19.46 -13.29 3.73
CA LEU A 220 18.43 -13.87 4.60
C LEU A 220 18.06 -12.83 5.67
N ASN A 221 16.78 -12.56 5.87
CA ASN A 221 16.23 -11.63 6.87
C ASN A 221 17.03 -10.30 6.98
N PRO A 222 17.15 -9.49 5.90
CA PRO A 222 18.00 -8.29 5.88
C PRO A 222 17.66 -7.31 7.01
N SER A 223 18.67 -6.70 7.64
CA SER A 223 18.49 -6.03 8.93
C SER A 223 19.16 -4.65 8.98
N PRO A 224 18.51 -3.59 9.50
CA PRO A 224 19.15 -2.28 9.68
C PRO A 224 20.33 -2.33 10.65
N THR A 225 20.39 -3.33 11.54
CA THR A 225 21.52 -3.53 12.45
C THR A 225 22.86 -3.90 11.77
N THR A 226 22.88 -4.21 10.47
CA THR A 226 24.15 -4.28 9.70
C THR A 226 24.65 -2.90 9.25
N GLY A 227 23.86 -1.85 9.48
CA GLY A 227 24.12 -0.48 9.08
C GLY A 227 24.26 -0.37 7.56
N GLY A 228 25.23 0.43 7.11
CA GLY A 228 25.60 0.52 5.70
C GLY A 228 26.29 -0.73 5.12
N THR A 229 25.96 -1.95 5.54
CA THR A 229 26.61 -3.21 5.12
C THR A 229 25.58 -4.21 4.59
N GLN A 230 25.83 -4.75 3.41
CA GLN A 230 24.89 -5.60 2.66
C GLN A 230 25.59 -6.75 1.92
N GLY A 231 24.80 -7.64 1.32
CA GLY A 231 25.26 -8.86 0.62
C GLY A 231 24.75 -9.02 -0.81
N TYR A 232 24.32 -7.95 -1.48
CA TYR A 232 23.75 -8.00 -2.84
C TYR A 232 24.80 -7.79 -3.95
N ASP A 233 25.63 -6.76 -3.85
CA ASP A 233 26.68 -6.48 -4.84
C ASP A 233 27.89 -5.82 -4.17
N SER A 234 29.09 -6.11 -4.66
CA SER A 234 30.31 -5.54 -4.10
C SER A 234 30.68 -4.15 -4.63
N GLU A 235 29.98 -3.64 -5.65
CA GLU A 235 30.10 -2.27 -6.18
C GLU A 235 28.88 -1.38 -5.82
N THR A 236 28.18 -1.63 -4.71
CA THR A 236 27.17 -0.70 -4.15
C THR A 236 27.79 0.59 -3.57
N PHE A 237 28.84 1.09 -4.21
CA PHE A 237 29.63 2.23 -3.78
C PHE A 237 30.07 3.11 -4.96
N ALA A 238 30.34 4.37 -4.63
CA ALA A 238 30.80 5.42 -5.52
C ALA A 238 32.32 5.62 -5.38
N TRP A 239 33.08 5.21 -6.40
CA TRP A 239 34.51 5.50 -6.46
C TRP A 239 34.76 6.93 -6.99
N HIS A 240 35.59 7.69 -6.28
CA HIS A 240 36.11 8.98 -6.78
C HIS A 240 37.65 8.97 -6.79
N PRO A 241 38.31 8.76 -7.95
CA PRO A 241 39.77 8.70 -8.04
C PRO A 241 40.46 9.97 -7.52
N GLU A 242 39.87 11.13 -7.78
CA GLU A 242 40.46 12.43 -7.41
C GLU A 242 40.30 12.80 -5.93
N GLN A 243 39.39 12.13 -5.20
CA GLN A 243 39.09 12.43 -3.79
C GLN A 243 39.59 11.36 -2.81
N GLY A 244 39.97 10.17 -3.30
CA GLY A 244 40.40 9.06 -2.44
C GLY A 244 39.31 8.56 -1.48
N LYS A 245 38.04 8.79 -1.82
CA LYS A 245 36.88 8.44 -1.01
C LYS A 245 35.99 7.42 -1.72
N ILE A 246 35.43 6.55 -0.89
CA ILE A 246 34.35 5.62 -1.22
C ILE A 246 33.11 6.16 -0.51
N TYR A 247 32.03 6.37 -1.23
CA TYR A 247 30.71 6.75 -0.71
C TYR A 247 29.71 5.63 -1.01
N GLY A 248 28.63 5.44 -0.23
CA GLY A 248 27.68 4.34 -0.41
C GLY A 248 27.81 3.24 0.64
N THR A 249 27.52 1.99 0.30
CA THR A 249 27.49 0.87 1.26
C THR A 249 28.68 -0.06 1.12
N ASN A 250 28.97 -0.80 2.20
CA ASN A 250 29.95 -1.86 2.25
C ASN A 250 29.32 -3.18 1.80
N TYR A 251 30.13 -4.07 1.24
CA TYR A 251 29.74 -5.46 0.96
C TYR A 251 30.40 -6.41 1.96
N ASN A 252 29.63 -7.42 2.40
CA ASN A 252 30.15 -8.54 3.17
C ASN A 252 29.70 -9.86 2.53
N SER A 253 30.65 -10.75 2.22
CA SER A 253 30.37 -12.11 1.73
C SER A 253 29.51 -12.92 2.69
N ASP A 254 29.67 -12.71 3.99
CA ASP A 254 28.97 -13.48 5.03
C ASP A 254 27.47 -13.14 5.11
N LEU A 255 27.06 -12.04 4.46
CA LEU A 255 25.65 -11.66 4.28
C LEU A 255 25.08 -12.18 2.95
N ASN A 256 25.92 -12.61 2.00
CA ASN A 256 25.50 -13.09 0.68
C ASN A 256 25.28 -14.61 0.69
N ALA A 257 24.09 -15.04 1.12
CA ALA A 257 23.70 -16.44 1.17
C ALA A 257 23.65 -17.13 -0.22
N ALA A 258 23.62 -16.36 -1.32
CA ALA A 258 23.59 -16.91 -2.68
C ALA A 258 24.97 -17.11 -3.32
N LEU A 259 26.07 -16.78 -2.63
CA LEU A 259 27.41 -16.81 -3.21
C LEU A 259 27.85 -18.24 -3.52
N ASN A 260 28.09 -18.53 -4.81
CA ASN A 260 28.59 -19.82 -5.34
C ASN A 260 27.72 -21.07 -5.06
N ILE A 261 26.45 -20.90 -4.67
CA ILE A 261 25.52 -22.03 -4.44
C ILE A 261 25.31 -22.87 -5.71
N SER A 262 25.07 -24.18 -5.53
CA SER A 262 24.93 -25.14 -6.63
C SER A 262 24.09 -26.36 -6.26
N ALA A 263 23.89 -27.31 -7.19
CA ALA A 263 23.26 -28.59 -6.89
C ALA A 263 24.16 -29.52 -6.04
N GLU A 264 25.48 -29.32 -6.13
CA GLU A 264 26.50 -30.03 -5.35
C GLU A 264 26.76 -29.39 -3.97
N ASP A 265 26.42 -28.10 -3.80
CA ASP A 265 26.57 -27.31 -2.57
C ASP A 265 25.36 -26.36 -2.43
N PRO A 266 24.18 -26.87 -2.00
CA PRO A 266 22.92 -26.12 -1.96
C PRO A 266 22.75 -25.30 -0.68
N LEU A 267 22.02 -24.19 -0.78
CA LEU A 267 21.66 -23.35 0.36
C LEU A 267 20.43 -23.93 1.08
N THR A 268 20.64 -24.60 2.22
CA THR A 268 19.55 -24.98 3.12
C THR A 268 19.01 -23.74 3.86
N ILE A 269 17.70 -23.48 3.75
CA ILE A 269 16.99 -22.39 4.46
C ILE A 269 15.92 -22.98 5.36
N SER A 270 15.93 -22.58 6.63
CA SER A 270 14.87 -22.87 7.60
C SER A 270 13.60 -22.06 7.34
N SER A 271 12.45 -22.65 7.63
CA SER A 271 11.16 -21.95 7.71
C SER A 271 11.19 -20.77 8.69
N ALA A 272 10.25 -19.83 8.51
CA ALA A 272 10.27 -18.49 9.11
C ALA A 272 11.50 -17.67 8.69
N THR A 273 11.75 -17.59 7.38
CA THR A 273 12.83 -16.77 6.80
C THR A 273 12.36 -16.09 5.51
N SER A 274 12.71 -14.82 5.31
CA SER A 274 12.63 -14.15 4.02
C SER A 274 14.01 -14.17 3.35
N LEU A 275 14.07 -14.66 2.12
CA LEU A 275 15.22 -14.55 1.25
C LEU A 275 14.99 -13.38 0.30
N VAL A 276 15.76 -12.30 0.47
CA VAL A 276 15.74 -11.15 -0.44
C VAL A 276 16.84 -11.32 -1.47
N SER A 277 16.46 -11.59 -2.71
CA SER A 277 17.39 -11.79 -3.83
C SER A 277 17.44 -10.54 -4.72
N SER A 278 18.57 -10.35 -5.40
CA SER A 278 18.82 -9.16 -6.21
C SER A 278 19.28 -9.49 -7.64
N VAL A 279 19.04 -8.54 -8.55
CA VAL A 279 19.72 -8.46 -9.84
C VAL A 279 20.47 -7.14 -9.88
N SER A 280 21.76 -7.19 -10.21
CA SER A 280 22.60 -6.01 -10.33
C SER A 280 22.46 -5.34 -11.70
N HIS A 281 22.67 -4.02 -11.78
CA HIS A 281 23.04 -3.40 -13.05
C HIS A 281 24.43 -3.89 -13.48
N PRO A 282 24.67 -4.20 -14.77
CA PRO A 282 25.98 -4.61 -15.23
C PRO A 282 26.99 -3.46 -15.09
N ASN A 283 26.62 -2.30 -15.60
CA ASN A 283 27.38 -1.05 -15.50
C ASN A 283 26.51 -0.11 -14.65
N GLY A 284 26.98 0.30 -13.47
CA GLY A 284 26.20 1.09 -12.53
C GLY A 284 27.09 1.96 -11.64
N TYR A 285 26.44 2.71 -10.74
CA TYR A 285 27.09 3.55 -9.74
C TYR A 285 26.10 3.91 -8.63
N ARG A 286 24.92 4.43 -8.98
CA ARG A 286 23.79 4.62 -8.05
C ARG A 286 22.44 4.70 -8.80
N PRO A 287 21.44 3.88 -8.42
CA PRO A 287 21.62 2.66 -7.62
C PRO A 287 22.48 1.64 -8.38
N GLN A 288 23.10 0.70 -7.66
CA GLN A 288 23.82 -0.42 -8.28
C GLN A 288 22.92 -1.64 -8.45
N ILE A 289 21.89 -1.77 -7.63
CA ILE A 289 20.87 -2.82 -7.74
C ILE A 289 19.80 -2.39 -8.74
N LYS A 290 19.37 -3.33 -9.58
CA LYS A 290 18.35 -3.12 -10.61
C LYS A 290 16.97 -3.52 -10.12
N THR A 291 16.79 -4.77 -9.71
CA THR A 291 15.50 -5.31 -9.24
C THR A 291 15.74 -6.24 -8.06
N GLN A 292 14.79 -6.30 -7.12
CA GLN A 292 14.80 -7.18 -5.95
C GLN A 292 13.45 -7.88 -5.80
N ALA A 293 13.47 -9.09 -5.24
CA ALA A 293 12.26 -9.87 -4.93
C ALA A 293 12.44 -10.61 -3.59
N VAL A 294 11.31 -10.87 -2.91
CA VAL A 294 11.27 -11.52 -1.58
C VAL A 294 10.59 -12.87 -1.72
N LEU A 295 11.34 -13.96 -1.50
CA LEU A 295 10.77 -15.29 -1.28
C LEU A 295 10.60 -15.51 0.22
N THR A 296 9.40 -15.88 0.68
CA THR A 296 9.14 -16.13 2.11
C THR A 296 8.97 -17.62 2.38
N ILE A 297 9.88 -18.20 3.16
CA ILE A 297 9.86 -19.61 3.55
C ILE A 297 9.06 -19.74 4.85
N LEU A 298 7.91 -20.42 4.80
CA LEU A 298 6.95 -20.55 5.92
C LEU A 298 6.93 -21.94 6.54
N ASN A 299 6.39 -22.04 7.77
CA ASN A 299 6.14 -23.30 8.47
C ASN A 299 4.83 -23.98 8.06
N SER A 300 3.88 -23.21 7.52
CA SER A 300 2.53 -23.65 7.18
C SER A 300 1.92 -22.72 6.13
N THR A 301 0.90 -23.20 5.41
CA THR A 301 0.09 -22.38 4.50
C THR A 301 -0.48 -21.16 5.25
N PRO A 302 -0.32 -19.93 4.73
CA PRO A 302 -1.01 -18.76 5.27
C PRO A 302 -2.48 -18.76 4.82
N THR A 303 -3.35 -18.05 5.54
CA THR A 303 -4.76 -17.88 5.15
C THR A 303 -4.87 -17.16 3.80
N GLU A 304 -5.90 -17.50 3.01
CA GLU A 304 -6.17 -16.81 1.75
C GLU A 304 -6.37 -15.31 1.99
N GLY A 305 -5.71 -14.47 1.19
CA GLY A 305 -5.71 -13.02 1.38
C GLY A 305 -4.78 -12.48 2.49
N SER A 306 -3.91 -13.30 3.08
CA SER A 306 -2.88 -12.79 4.02
C SER A 306 -1.84 -11.90 3.32
N PHE A 307 -1.41 -10.84 4.00
CA PHE A 307 -0.25 -10.04 3.60
C PHE A 307 1.05 -10.79 3.85
N ARG A 308 2.13 -10.40 3.16
CA ARG A 308 3.48 -10.92 3.44
C ARG A 308 3.97 -10.34 4.77
N PRO A 309 4.57 -11.13 5.67
CA PRO A 309 5.25 -10.59 6.84
C PRO A 309 6.45 -9.72 6.41
N PRO A 310 6.93 -8.79 7.24
CA PRO A 310 8.02 -7.90 6.84
C PRO A 310 9.25 -8.69 6.36
N TYR A 311 9.91 -8.25 5.29
CA TYR A 311 11.11 -8.95 4.80
C TYR A 311 12.27 -8.86 5.81
N SER A 312 12.28 -7.82 6.66
CA SER A 312 13.30 -7.58 7.67
C SER A 312 13.05 -8.39 8.95
N GLY A 313 14.10 -8.62 9.74
CA GLY A 313 14.02 -9.32 11.02
C GLY A 313 13.70 -10.82 10.93
N THR A 314 13.70 -11.49 12.07
CA THR A 314 13.46 -12.94 12.17
C THR A 314 12.01 -13.31 12.50
N ASP A 315 11.16 -12.37 12.92
CA ASP A 315 9.72 -12.64 13.01
C ASP A 315 9.12 -12.71 11.60
N LYS A 316 8.33 -13.76 11.35
CA LYS A 316 7.60 -14.00 10.10
C LYS A 316 6.15 -14.41 10.39
N SER A 317 5.62 -13.96 11.52
CA SER A 317 4.21 -14.15 11.92
C SER A 317 3.27 -13.46 10.93
N ILE A 318 2.20 -14.15 10.54
CA ILE A 318 1.22 -13.66 9.56
C ILE A 318 0.17 -12.84 10.32
N ASN A 319 0.49 -11.57 10.55
CA ASN A 319 -0.28 -10.70 11.44
C ASN A 319 -1.48 -10.00 10.75
N PHE A 320 -1.54 -10.02 9.40
CA PHE A 320 -2.49 -9.23 8.62
C PHE A 320 -3.12 -10.00 7.44
N ASN A 321 -4.39 -9.71 7.16
CA ASN A 321 -5.19 -10.24 6.07
C ASN A 321 -6.07 -9.14 5.46
N ILE A 322 -6.39 -9.22 4.16
CA ILE A 322 -7.23 -8.24 3.45
C ILE A 322 -8.65 -8.10 4.03
N SER A 323 -9.14 -9.09 4.78
CA SER A 323 -10.42 -8.99 5.51
C SER A 323 -10.39 -8.07 6.74
N GLN A 324 -9.21 -7.55 7.13
CA GLN A 324 -9.06 -6.52 8.16
C GLN A 324 -9.06 -5.08 7.60
N ILE A 325 -9.09 -4.90 6.28
CA ILE A 325 -9.00 -3.57 5.65
C ILE A 325 -10.27 -2.76 5.96
N ASN A 326 -10.12 -1.71 6.77
CA ASN A 326 -11.20 -0.78 7.05
C ASN A 326 -11.35 0.26 5.93
N TYR A 327 -12.21 -0.03 4.96
CA TYR A 327 -12.49 0.86 3.83
C TYR A 327 -13.22 2.16 4.23
N SER A 328 -13.85 2.27 5.41
CA SER A 328 -14.56 3.50 5.81
C SER A 328 -13.63 4.67 6.14
N LEU A 329 -12.32 4.42 6.30
CA LEU A 329 -11.28 5.44 6.44
C LEU A 329 -10.83 6.03 5.09
N LEU A 330 -11.37 5.56 3.97
CA LEU A 330 -11.02 6.02 2.63
C LEU A 330 -12.15 6.88 2.05
N GLU A 331 -11.90 8.18 2.00
CA GLU A 331 -12.84 9.18 1.48
C GLU A 331 -13.20 8.95 -0.01
N GLN A 332 -14.29 9.62 -0.41
CA GLN A 332 -14.85 9.60 -1.77
C GLN A 332 -14.73 11.00 -2.41
N LEU A 333 -13.51 11.53 -2.47
CA LEU A 333 -13.24 12.87 -2.97
C LEU A 333 -13.39 12.95 -4.49
N GLU A 334 -14.18 13.90 -4.99
CA GLU A 334 -14.30 14.17 -6.42
C GLU A 334 -12.92 14.32 -7.09
N THR A 335 -12.73 13.70 -8.24
CA THR A 335 -11.47 13.67 -8.99
C THR A 335 -10.96 15.05 -9.44
N VAL A 336 -9.70 15.10 -9.87
CA VAL A 336 -9.05 16.30 -10.44
C VAL A 336 -8.48 16.00 -11.83
N SER A 337 -8.38 17.00 -12.70
CA SER A 337 -8.06 16.83 -14.12
C SER A 337 -6.60 16.41 -14.42
N SER A 338 -5.72 16.48 -13.42
CA SER A 338 -4.33 16.01 -13.45
C SER A 338 -4.12 14.62 -12.85
N GLN A 339 -5.19 13.94 -12.43
CA GLN A 339 -5.15 12.59 -11.87
C GLN A 339 -4.38 11.60 -12.76
N PRO A 340 -3.42 10.83 -12.21
CA PRO A 340 -2.73 9.77 -12.94
C PRO A 340 -3.62 8.52 -13.10
N GLU A 341 -3.30 7.67 -14.07
CA GLU A 341 -3.89 6.34 -14.19
C GLU A 341 -3.61 5.50 -12.94
N ILE A 342 -4.64 4.91 -12.31
CA ILE A 342 -4.47 4.19 -11.03
C ILE A 342 -3.54 2.99 -11.14
N SER A 343 -3.51 2.33 -12.30
CA SER A 343 -2.55 1.26 -12.63
C SER A 343 -1.09 1.74 -12.66
N VAL A 344 -0.82 3.00 -13.03
CA VAL A 344 0.53 3.58 -12.99
C VAL A 344 0.97 3.80 -11.53
N VAL A 345 0.07 4.28 -10.67
CA VAL A 345 0.35 4.48 -9.25
C VAL A 345 0.51 3.15 -8.52
N SER A 346 -0.36 2.17 -8.80
CA SER A 346 -0.26 0.79 -8.29
C SER A 346 1.09 0.15 -8.62
N ASN A 347 1.64 0.44 -9.80
CA ASN A 347 2.93 -0.10 -10.24
C ASN A 347 4.16 0.55 -9.59
N TYR A 348 4.03 1.65 -8.84
CA TYR A 348 5.11 2.14 -7.98
C TYR A 348 5.44 1.17 -6.83
N PHE A 349 4.47 0.32 -6.47
CA PHE A 349 4.55 -0.61 -5.34
C PHE A 349 4.36 -2.08 -5.78
N GLU A 350 4.49 -2.38 -7.09
CA GLU A 350 4.43 -3.76 -7.62
C GLU A 350 5.50 -4.65 -6.97
N LYS A 351 6.69 -4.09 -6.75
CA LYS A 351 7.86 -4.80 -6.23
C LYS A 351 8.21 -4.29 -4.83
N PRO A 352 8.70 -5.16 -3.93
CA PRO A 352 9.02 -4.77 -2.56
C PRO A 352 10.13 -3.70 -2.51
N TRP A 353 9.92 -2.67 -1.69
CA TRP A 353 10.89 -1.60 -1.44
C TRP A 353 11.86 -2.04 -0.33
N ILE A 354 13.14 -2.19 -0.65
CA ILE A 354 14.16 -2.75 0.27
C ILE A 354 14.98 -1.61 0.90
N ASP A 355 14.40 -0.98 1.93
CA ASP A 355 14.85 0.27 2.59
C ASP A 355 15.50 0.03 3.97
N HIS A 356 16.01 -1.19 4.23
CA HIS A 356 16.61 -1.55 5.53
C HIS A 356 17.99 -0.95 5.75
N VAL A 357 18.71 -0.58 4.70
CA VAL A 357 19.99 0.14 4.85
C VAL A 357 19.67 1.54 5.37
N PRO A 358 20.28 2.03 6.46
CA PRO A 358 19.99 3.35 6.99
C PRO A 358 20.60 4.47 6.15
N ASN A 359 19.92 5.61 6.15
CA ASN A 359 20.44 6.92 5.72
C ASN A 359 20.85 6.96 4.22
N TRP A 360 21.52 8.04 3.78
CA TRP A 360 21.79 8.32 2.36
C TRP A 360 22.59 7.25 1.60
N GLY A 361 23.18 6.27 2.29
CA GLY A 361 23.81 5.09 1.70
C GLY A 361 22.79 4.12 1.07
N ALA A 362 21.55 4.08 1.58
CA ALA A 362 20.47 3.22 1.09
C ALA A 362 20.21 3.38 -0.42
N ARG A 363 20.41 4.59 -0.94
CA ARG A 363 20.33 4.97 -2.36
C ARG A 363 21.14 4.08 -3.32
N TYR A 364 22.18 3.39 -2.84
CA TYR A 364 22.99 2.47 -3.65
C TYR A 364 22.36 1.08 -3.78
N THR A 365 21.55 0.69 -2.80
CA THR A 365 20.80 -0.58 -2.73
C THR A 365 19.34 -0.48 -3.19
N HIS A 366 18.73 0.71 -3.21
CA HIS A 366 17.37 0.94 -3.74
C HIS A 366 17.27 0.44 -5.19
N ALA A 367 16.63 -0.70 -5.42
CA ALA A 367 16.54 -1.28 -6.74
C ALA A 367 15.76 -0.37 -7.72
N SER A 368 16.38 0.04 -8.82
CA SER A 368 15.83 1.04 -9.77
C SER A 368 14.48 0.69 -10.37
N ASP A 369 14.20 -0.61 -10.50
CA ASP A 369 12.97 -1.14 -11.09
C ASP A 369 11.91 -1.43 -10.01
N ASN A 370 12.23 -1.22 -8.72
CA ASN A 370 11.34 -1.37 -7.56
C ASN A 370 10.90 0.00 -6.99
N MET A 371 11.85 0.92 -6.76
CA MET A 371 11.63 2.16 -6.02
C MET A 371 12.56 3.30 -6.47
N PRO A 372 12.24 4.58 -6.19
CA PRO A 372 13.14 5.69 -6.47
C PRO A 372 14.41 5.68 -5.59
N ASP A 373 15.53 6.17 -6.12
CA ASP A 373 16.80 6.27 -5.37
C ASP A 373 16.85 7.46 -4.40
N TYR A 374 15.84 8.33 -4.32
CA TYR A 374 15.91 9.57 -3.57
C TYR A 374 14.61 9.90 -2.81
N GLY A 375 14.76 10.36 -1.55
CA GLY A 375 13.67 10.64 -0.62
C GLY A 375 12.61 11.63 -1.12
N ARG A 376 12.97 12.58 -1.99
CA ARG A 376 11.98 13.46 -2.66
C ARG A 376 11.05 12.64 -3.57
N GLU A 377 11.59 11.84 -4.47
CA GLU A 377 10.77 10.99 -5.36
C GLU A 377 10.01 9.90 -4.58
N ILE A 378 10.61 9.34 -3.53
CA ILE A 378 9.94 8.41 -2.58
C ILE A 378 8.73 9.11 -1.93
N SER A 379 8.95 10.28 -1.33
CA SER A 379 7.89 11.12 -0.72
C SER A 379 6.78 11.45 -1.72
N ALA A 380 7.14 11.80 -2.95
CA ALA A 380 6.19 12.14 -4.00
C ALA A 380 5.32 10.94 -4.40
N GLN A 381 5.92 9.75 -4.61
CA GLN A 381 5.15 8.53 -4.93
C GLN A 381 4.23 8.11 -3.77
N ILE A 382 4.72 8.18 -2.53
CA ILE A 382 3.93 7.94 -1.32
C ILE A 382 2.74 8.90 -1.24
N GLY A 383 2.98 10.22 -1.41
CA GLY A 383 1.93 11.24 -1.37
C GLY A 383 0.91 11.13 -2.51
N ILE A 384 1.34 10.78 -3.72
CA ILE A 384 0.42 10.48 -4.84
C ILE A 384 -0.46 9.29 -4.49
N ALA A 385 0.12 8.18 -4.01
CA ALA A 385 -0.61 6.97 -3.66
C ALA A 385 -1.66 7.21 -2.57
N ALA A 386 -1.25 7.90 -1.50
CA ALA A 386 -2.10 8.21 -0.37
C ALA A 386 -3.33 9.04 -0.77
N LEU A 387 -3.17 10.06 -1.62
CA LEU A 387 -4.29 10.85 -2.14
C LEU A 387 -5.14 10.09 -3.17
N MET A 388 -4.53 9.23 -3.99
CA MET A 388 -5.24 8.41 -4.98
C MET A 388 -6.26 7.45 -4.32
N LEU A 389 -5.94 6.97 -3.11
CA LEU A 389 -6.82 6.10 -2.32
C LEU A 389 -8.06 6.81 -1.76
N HIS A 390 -8.05 8.15 -1.68
CA HIS A 390 -9.16 8.99 -1.20
C HIS A 390 -10.07 9.52 -2.32
N LEU A 391 -9.84 9.18 -3.59
CA LEU A 391 -10.68 9.65 -4.70
C LEU A 391 -11.98 8.84 -4.84
N ASP A 392 -13.03 9.41 -5.45
CA ASP A 392 -14.22 8.67 -5.88
C ASP A 392 -13.89 7.77 -7.09
N ILE A 393 -13.39 6.57 -6.76
CA ILE A 393 -12.99 5.49 -7.67
C ILE A 393 -13.50 4.18 -7.05
N PRO A 394 -14.10 3.25 -7.82
CA PRO A 394 -14.61 1.99 -7.30
C PRO A 394 -13.57 1.20 -6.49
N VAL A 395 -14.01 0.58 -5.38
CA VAL A 395 -13.13 -0.14 -4.45
C VAL A 395 -12.28 -1.20 -5.15
N GLU A 396 -12.85 -1.98 -6.07
CA GLU A 396 -12.12 -3.01 -6.83
C GLU A 396 -11.03 -2.45 -7.75
N GLU A 397 -11.12 -1.19 -8.19
CA GLU A 397 -10.06 -0.50 -8.94
C GLU A 397 -8.97 0.05 -8.01
N LYS A 398 -9.33 0.52 -6.80
CA LYS A 398 -8.38 0.92 -5.74
C LYS A 398 -7.64 -0.26 -5.12
N ARG A 399 -8.25 -1.44 -5.08
CA ARG A 399 -7.86 -2.60 -4.26
C ARG A 399 -6.40 -3.03 -4.42
N GLU A 400 -5.89 -3.07 -5.66
CA GLU A 400 -4.50 -3.45 -5.94
C GLU A 400 -3.50 -2.42 -5.35
N LEU A 401 -3.75 -1.13 -5.58
CA LEU A 401 -2.94 -0.04 -5.01
C LEU A 401 -2.98 -0.08 -3.48
N LEU A 402 -4.17 -0.25 -2.89
CA LEU A 402 -4.34 -0.29 -1.44
C LEU A 402 -3.52 -1.43 -0.82
N ILE A 403 -3.66 -2.65 -1.33
CA ILE A 403 -2.94 -3.82 -0.81
C ILE A 403 -1.42 -3.62 -0.93
N ARG A 404 -0.92 -3.09 -2.05
CA ARG A 404 0.52 -2.84 -2.22
C ARG A 404 1.04 -1.71 -1.31
N TYR A 405 0.26 -0.66 -1.10
CA TYR A 405 0.61 0.46 -0.21
C TYR A 405 0.59 0.05 1.28
N LEU A 406 -0.38 -0.77 1.69
CA LEU A 406 -0.43 -1.37 3.02
C LEU A 406 0.77 -2.31 3.26
N GLN A 407 1.17 -3.09 2.24
CA GLN A 407 2.36 -3.94 2.32
C GLN A 407 3.66 -3.14 2.53
N LEU A 408 3.78 -1.96 1.92
CA LEU A 408 4.89 -1.04 2.18
C LEU A 408 4.91 -0.58 3.65
N GLY A 409 3.76 -0.21 4.21
CA GLY A 409 3.65 0.14 5.63
C GLY A 409 4.09 -1.00 6.57
N ILE A 410 3.68 -2.22 6.26
CA ILE A 410 4.09 -3.44 6.99
C ILE A 410 5.61 -3.65 6.90
N ASP A 411 6.20 -3.55 5.72
CA ASP A 411 7.66 -3.73 5.55
C ASP A 411 8.46 -2.64 6.27
N LEU A 412 8.04 -1.37 6.20
CA LEU A 412 8.71 -0.27 6.88
C LEU A 412 8.63 -0.40 8.40
N TYR A 413 7.48 -0.80 8.96
CA TYR A 413 7.35 -1.09 10.39
C TYR A 413 8.24 -2.27 10.85
N GLY A 414 8.37 -3.32 10.02
CA GLY A 414 9.27 -4.42 10.32
C GLY A 414 10.76 -4.08 10.25
N ILE A 415 11.14 -2.95 9.63
CA ILE A 415 12.50 -2.40 9.75
C ILE A 415 12.66 -1.74 11.12
N THR A 416 11.70 -0.94 11.59
CA THR A 416 11.79 -0.25 12.89
C THR A 416 11.84 -1.25 14.05
N GLU A 417 10.98 -2.27 14.04
CA GLU A 417 10.95 -3.36 15.04
C GLU A 417 12.23 -4.23 15.06
N ASN A 418 13.06 -4.12 14.01
CA ASN A 418 14.30 -4.88 13.86
C ASN A 418 15.56 -4.01 14.09
N GLY A 419 15.43 -2.94 14.89
CA GLY A 419 16.54 -2.02 15.22
C GLY A 419 16.79 -0.96 14.15
N GLY A 420 15.70 -0.40 13.61
CA GLY A 420 15.70 0.61 12.56
C GLY A 420 15.34 2.02 13.02
N GLU A 421 15.47 2.32 14.33
CA GLU A 421 15.09 3.60 14.92
C GLU A 421 15.80 4.81 14.29
N ASP A 422 17.06 4.64 13.87
CA ASP A 422 17.89 5.64 13.20
C ASP A 422 17.97 5.44 11.66
N ASN A 423 17.02 4.71 11.03
CA ASN A 423 17.07 4.48 9.57
C ASN A 423 16.82 5.74 8.75
N TRP A 424 15.86 6.57 9.16
CA TRP A 424 15.36 7.70 8.36
C TRP A 424 15.49 9.08 9.04
N PRO A 425 16.67 9.45 9.58
CA PRO A 425 16.84 10.69 10.33
C PRO A 425 16.78 11.94 9.42
N ALA A 426 16.66 13.11 10.03
CA ALA A 426 16.56 14.41 9.36
C ALA A 426 17.76 14.76 8.45
N ASN A 427 17.83 14.25 7.22
CA ASN A 427 18.98 14.43 6.34
C ASN A 427 18.56 14.92 4.94
N GLY A 428 17.91 16.08 4.89
CA GLY A 428 17.50 16.67 3.61
C GLY A 428 16.54 15.78 2.83
N GLY A 429 16.75 15.70 1.51
CA GLY A 429 15.85 15.06 0.56
C GLY A 429 16.02 13.55 0.46
N HIS A 430 16.68 12.93 1.43
CA HIS A 430 17.04 11.52 1.38
C HIS A 430 16.04 10.62 2.13
N GLU A 431 15.61 11.04 3.33
CA GLU A 431 14.98 10.11 4.29
C GLU A 431 13.49 10.33 4.51
N SER A 432 12.89 11.37 3.92
CA SER A 432 11.47 11.67 4.14
C SER A 432 10.50 10.64 3.54
N GLY A 433 9.29 10.63 4.10
CA GLY A 433 8.06 10.02 3.58
C GLY A 433 7.69 8.69 4.23
N ARG A 434 8.57 8.10 5.04
CA ARG A 434 8.38 6.72 5.56
C ARG A 434 7.38 6.63 6.72
N LYS A 435 7.02 7.74 7.37
CA LYS A 435 6.08 7.71 8.49
C LYS A 435 4.65 7.41 8.06
N TRP A 436 4.20 8.02 6.96
CA TRP A 436 2.80 7.92 6.55
C TRP A 436 2.36 6.50 6.15
N PRO A 437 3.11 5.71 5.37
CA PRO A 437 2.72 4.33 5.08
C PRO A 437 2.57 3.47 6.33
N ILE A 438 3.40 3.67 7.37
CA ILE A 438 3.31 2.94 8.64
C ILE A 438 2.01 3.33 9.38
N LEU A 439 1.78 4.64 9.56
CA LEU A 439 0.57 5.16 10.22
C LEU A 439 -0.70 4.70 9.48
N PHE A 440 -0.77 4.97 8.17
CA PHE A 440 -1.89 4.60 7.32
C PHE A 440 -2.18 3.09 7.35
N ALA A 441 -1.13 2.24 7.29
CA ALA A 441 -1.32 0.80 7.39
C ALA A 441 -1.76 0.35 8.78
N GLY A 442 -1.28 1.01 9.84
CA GLY A 442 -1.75 0.78 11.20
C GLY A 442 -3.24 1.09 11.37
N LEU A 443 -3.67 2.26 10.89
CA LEU A 443 -5.06 2.70 10.97
C LEU A 443 -6.00 1.80 10.15
N VAL A 444 -5.65 1.54 8.88
CA VAL A 444 -6.48 0.77 7.94
C VAL A 444 -6.52 -0.74 8.26
N LEU A 445 -5.53 -1.29 8.97
CA LEU A 445 -5.52 -2.71 9.39
C LEU A 445 -5.86 -2.92 10.88
N GLY A 446 -6.15 -1.85 11.63
CA GLY A 446 -6.48 -1.93 13.06
C GLY A 446 -5.31 -2.36 13.96
N ASN A 447 -4.11 -1.84 13.71
CA ASN A 447 -2.90 -2.12 14.50
C ASN A 447 -2.43 -0.89 15.28
N ASP A 448 -2.70 -0.91 16.59
CA ASP A 448 -2.34 0.18 17.52
C ASP A 448 -0.85 0.54 17.48
N SER A 449 0.06 -0.44 17.38
CA SER A 449 1.51 -0.17 17.41
C SER A 449 2.00 0.59 16.19
N MET A 450 1.52 0.21 14.99
CA MET A 450 1.80 0.92 13.74
C MET A 450 1.14 2.31 13.73
N ALA A 451 -0.12 2.41 14.17
CA ALA A 451 -0.84 3.68 14.28
C ALA A 451 -0.21 4.64 15.31
N ASN A 452 0.50 4.11 16.31
CA ASN A 452 1.21 4.89 17.33
C ASN A 452 2.73 5.00 17.11
N ILE A 453 3.24 4.75 15.89
CA ILE A 453 4.69 4.84 15.61
C ILE A 453 5.27 6.23 15.95
N SER A 454 4.44 7.29 15.86
CA SER A 454 4.72 8.66 16.29
C SER A 454 5.10 8.82 17.78
N ASN A 455 4.82 7.81 18.60
CA ASN A 455 5.02 7.82 20.06
C ASN A 455 6.20 6.91 20.48
N THR A 456 7.11 6.62 19.54
CA THR A 456 8.32 5.80 19.74
C THR A 456 9.59 6.64 19.52
N ASP A 457 10.77 6.05 19.78
CA ASP A 457 12.06 6.71 19.54
C ASP A 457 12.50 6.72 18.06
N VAL A 458 11.65 6.28 17.12
CA VAL A 458 11.99 6.20 15.68
C VAL A 458 12.07 7.60 15.04
N GLN A 459 13.19 7.87 14.36
CA GLN A 459 13.38 9.12 13.62
C GLN A 459 12.77 9.07 12.22
N PHE A 460 12.00 10.11 11.88
CA PHE A 460 11.47 10.33 10.54
C PHE A 460 11.98 11.65 9.94
N GLY A 461 12.31 11.62 8.65
CA GLY A 461 13.02 12.70 7.98
C GLY A 461 12.19 13.97 7.82
N GLU A 462 10.89 13.84 7.61
CA GLU A 462 9.90 14.93 7.54
C GLU A 462 9.67 15.61 8.91
N ASP A 463 9.68 14.84 10.00
CA ASP A 463 9.50 15.37 11.35
C ASP A 463 10.75 16.10 11.83
N GLY A 464 11.91 15.42 11.84
CA GLY A 464 13.15 15.99 12.36
C GLY A 464 13.75 17.14 11.53
N GLN A 465 13.11 17.49 10.39
CA GLN A 465 13.43 18.68 9.59
C GLN A 465 12.44 19.85 9.79
N THR A 466 11.37 19.69 10.57
CA THR A 466 10.35 20.73 10.80
C THR A 466 10.19 21.05 12.29
N PHE A 467 10.07 22.32 12.63
CA PHE A 467 10.09 22.78 14.03
C PHE A 467 9.37 24.12 14.21
N TYR A 468 8.97 24.45 15.44
CA TYR A 468 8.53 25.81 15.77
C TYR A 468 9.74 26.63 16.25
N VAL A 469 9.91 27.84 15.70
CA VAL A 469 10.95 28.78 16.14
C VAL A 469 10.69 29.19 17.60
N THR A 470 11.48 28.67 18.53
CA THR A 470 11.40 29.00 19.97
C THR A 470 12.34 30.14 20.34
N GLN A 471 12.27 30.62 21.59
CA GLN A 471 13.27 31.54 22.13
C GLN A 471 14.68 30.93 22.11
N GLU A 472 14.82 29.62 22.26
CA GLU A 472 16.12 28.93 22.14
C GLU A 472 16.68 28.99 20.72
N VAL A 473 15.82 28.87 19.69
CA VAL A 473 16.21 29.06 18.28
C VAL A 473 16.71 30.49 18.05
N ILE A 474 16.02 31.49 18.61
CA ILE A 474 16.40 32.91 18.47
C ILE A 474 17.73 33.22 19.18
N ASP A 475 17.96 32.65 20.37
CA ASP A 475 19.19 32.87 21.15
C ASP A 475 20.37 31.94 20.74
N ARG A 476 20.17 31.06 19.75
CA ARG A 476 21.16 30.07 19.32
C ARG A 476 22.36 30.72 18.63
N THR A 477 23.55 30.20 18.92
CA THR A 477 24.77 30.54 18.16
C THR A 477 24.86 29.68 16.90
N TYR A 478 24.67 30.30 15.75
CA TYR A 478 24.74 29.66 14.43
C TYR A 478 26.15 29.66 13.82
N ARG A 479 26.37 28.83 12.80
CA ARG A 479 27.57 28.92 11.94
C ARG A 479 27.50 30.12 11.00
N ASP A 480 28.66 30.60 10.54
CA ASP A 480 28.76 31.73 9.62
C ASP A 480 27.84 31.56 8.39
N GLY A 481 26.89 32.48 8.23
CA GLY A 481 25.90 32.49 7.14
C GLY A 481 24.56 31.80 7.43
N TYR A 482 24.36 31.23 8.63
CA TYR A 482 23.11 30.59 9.05
C TYR A 482 22.39 31.39 10.16
N GLY A 483 21.19 30.95 10.55
CA GLY A 483 20.37 31.57 11.58
C GLY A 483 19.44 32.64 11.04
N GLY A 484 19.58 33.87 11.56
CA GLY A 484 18.75 35.03 11.18
C GLY A 484 17.42 35.16 11.93
N TYR A 485 17.09 34.21 12.81
CA TYR A 485 15.86 34.24 13.62
C TYR A 485 15.79 35.44 14.56
N THR A 486 14.58 35.94 14.79
CA THR A 486 14.27 37.12 15.62
C THR A 486 12.96 36.91 16.37
N SER A 487 12.61 37.82 17.29
CA SER A 487 11.31 37.82 17.97
C SER A 487 10.09 37.94 17.04
N GLU A 488 10.28 38.35 15.78
CA GLU A 488 9.21 38.39 14.76
C GLU A 488 8.87 36.99 14.21
N HIS A 489 9.79 36.04 14.37
CA HIS A 489 9.65 34.65 13.94
C HIS A 489 9.16 33.71 15.05
N LEU A 490 9.02 34.20 16.30
CA LEU A 490 8.68 33.36 17.47
C LEU A 490 7.33 32.65 17.29
N GLY A 491 7.34 31.33 17.36
CA GLY A 491 6.16 30.47 17.16
C GLY A 491 5.88 30.09 15.69
N MET A 492 6.67 30.58 14.73
CA MET A 492 6.53 30.19 13.32
C MET A 492 7.00 28.75 13.10
N ALA A 493 6.20 27.95 12.37
CA ALA A 493 6.60 26.63 11.90
C ALA A 493 7.59 26.75 10.73
N GLU A 494 8.75 26.11 10.81
CA GLU A 494 9.94 26.34 10.00
C GLU A 494 10.69 25.05 9.66
N TYR A 495 11.47 25.07 8.58
CA TYR A 495 12.29 23.97 8.10
C TYR A 495 13.77 24.19 8.41
N GLY A 496 14.44 23.13 8.86
CA GLY A 496 15.88 23.04 8.99
C GLY A 496 16.34 21.69 8.46
N ILE A 497 17.21 21.70 7.44
CA ILE A 497 17.68 20.51 6.67
C ILE A 497 18.13 19.32 7.53
N ARG A 498 18.53 19.59 8.78
CA ARG A 498 19.00 18.62 9.78
C ARG A 498 18.63 19.02 11.21
N HIS A 499 17.48 19.69 11.42
CA HIS A 499 17.18 20.39 12.66
C HIS A 499 17.37 19.53 13.93
N SER A 500 16.89 18.27 13.93
CA SER A 500 16.94 17.39 15.10
C SER A 500 18.35 17.08 15.64
N TYR A 501 19.41 17.16 14.82
CA TYR A 501 20.78 16.81 15.23
C TYR A 501 21.89 17.79 14.78
N GLN A 502 21.59 18.70 13.86
CA GLN A 502 22.50 19.78 13.44
C GLN A 502 21.79 21.17 13.42
N PRO A 503 21.15 21.59 14.53
CA PRO A 503 20.36 22.82 14.61
C PRO A 503 21.16 24.14 14.51
N ASP A 504 22.49 24.07 14.41
CA ASP A 504 23.38 25.22 14.23
C ASP A 504 23.58 25.61 12.74
N VAL A 505 22.88 24.92 11.83
CA VAL A 505 22.78 25.24 10.39
C VAL A 505 21.33 25.38 9.89
N ASP A 506 20.38 25.69 10.77
CA ASP A 506 19.05 26.18 10.34
C ASP A 506 19.20 27.60 9.76
N ASP A 507 18.41 27.95 8.73
CA ASP A 507 18.45 29.25 8.06
C ASP A 507 17.03 29.75 7.80
N VAL A 508 16.71 30.95 8.31
CA VAL A 508 15.42 31.63 8.12
C VAL A 508 15.19 32.06 6.67
N SER A 509 16.23 32.08 5.85
CA SER A 509 16.14 32.42 4.43
C SER A 509 15.26 31.44 3.67
N TRP A 510 14.14 31.95 3.11
CA TRP A 510 13.26 31.15 2.27
C TRP A 510 13.94 30.65 0.99
N ASP A 511 14.89 31.44 0.46
CA ASP A 511 15.71 31.07 -0.70
C ASP A 511 16.83 30.05 -0.39
N ALA A 512 16.81 29.42 0.79
CA ALA A 512 17.60 28.22 1.12
C ALA A 512 17.18 27.04 0.23
N SER A 513 17.64 27.04 -1.02
CA SER A 513 17.11 26.31 -2.18
C SER A 513 16.86 24.81 -2.00
N TYR A 514 17.54 24.18 -1.03
CA TYR A 514 17.35 22.78 -0.67
C TYR A 514 15.95 22.49 -0.09
N ARG A 515 15.29 23.47 0.57
CA ARG A 515 13.86 23.36 0.93
C ARG A 515 12.98 23.23 -0.31
N ARG A 516 13.31 24.03 -1.35
CA ARG A 516 12.51 24.25 -2.56
C ARG A 516 12.67 23.17 -3.62
N CYS A 517 13.90 22.70 -3.85
CA CYS A 517 14.17 21.72 -4.89
C CYS A 517 13.94 20.27 -4.48
N CYS A 518 14.04 19.98 -3.18
CA CYS A 518 14.62 18.72 -2.74
C CYS A 518 13.97 18.09 -1.50
N THR A 519 12.98 18.72 -0.86
CA THR A 519 12.33 18.23 0.37
C THR A 519 10.84 18.56 0.40
N ALA A 520 10.48 19.76 0.87
CA ALA A 520 9.10 20.17 1.14
C ALA A 520 8.19 20.11 -0.09
N ASN A 521 8.74 20.35 -1.28
CA ASN A 521 8.04 20.22 -2.56
C ASN A 521 7.54 18.81 -2.90
N ALA A 522 7.79 17.80 -2.05
CA ALA A 522 7.23 16.45 -2.17
C ALA A 522 6.40 15.99 -0.95
N TRP A 523 6.26 16.80 0.10
CA TRP A 523 5.60 16.38 1.35
C TRP A 523 4.07 16.58 1.37
N ALA A 524 3.56 17.54 0.59
CA ALA A 524 2.16 17.95 0.61
C ALA A 524 1.15 16.79 0.40
N GLY A 525 1.51 15.74 -0.32
CA GLY A 525 0.59 14.63 -0.60
C GLY A 525 0.30 13.75 0.61
N PHE A 526 1.32 13.39 1.38
CA PHE A 526 1.12 12.57 2.58
C PHE A 526 0.59 13.40 3.75
N THR A 527 0.97 14.68 3.88
CA THR A 527 0.38 15.56 4.91
C THR A 527 -1.07 15.88 4.62
N LEU A 528 -1.46 16.07 3.36
CA LEU A 528 -2.87 16.24 2.98
C LEU A 528 -3.68 14.96 3.20
N SER A 529 -3.14 13.78 2.88
CA SER A 529 -3.82 12.50 3.17
C SER A 529 -4.04 12.28 4.67
N ALA A 530 -3.08 12.66 5.52
CA ALA A 530 -3.25 12.64 6.97
C ALA A 530 -4.27 13.68 7.48
N LEU A 531 -4.36 14.87 6.85
CA LEU A 531 -5.39 15.87 7.15
C LEU A 531 -6.79 15.41 6.70
N ILE A 532 -6.91 14.70 5.57
CA ILE A 532 -8.16 14.14 5.05
C ILE A 532 -8.73 13.09 6.03
N MET A 533 -7.86 12.33 6.71
CA MET A 533 -8.25 11.33 7.71
C MET A 533 -8.40 11.89 9.14
N ASP A 534 -8.21 13.20 9.35
CA ASP A 534 -8.14 13.87 10.68
C ASP A 534 -6.98 13.39 11.60
N GLU A 535 -5.97 12.73 11.04
CA GLU A 535 -4.87 12.04 11.76
C GLU A 535 -3.71 12.98 12.15
N LYS A 536 -3.92 14.29 12.19
CA LYS A 536 -2.88 15.28 12.54
C LYS A 536 -2.37 15.09 13.98
N ASP A 537 -3.27 14.82 14.93
CA ASP A 537 -2.89 14.58 16.32
C ASP A 537 -2.21 13.20 16.50
N THR A 538 -2.64 12.17 15.77
CA THR A 538 -1.98 10.84 15.73
C THR A 538 -0.57 10.90 15.13
N TRP A 539 -0.34 11.81 14.16
CA TRP A 539 1.00 12.12 13.67
C TRP A 539 1.89 12.75 14.77
N ASN A 540 1.31 13.44 15.76
CA ASN A 540 2.01 14.02 16.91
C ASN A 540 3.18 14.97 16.56
N HIS A 541 3.08 15.69 15.42
CA HIS A 541 4.11 16.68 15.03
C HIS A 541 3.52 17.84 14.22
N ASN A 542 2.80 18.72 14.90
CA ASN A 542 2.07 19.84 14.28
C ASN A 542 2.94 20.81 13.46
N ALA A 543 4.24 20.91 13.78
CA ALA A 543 5.16 21.78 13.05
C ALA A 543 5.32 21.40 11.57
N LEU A 544 5.18 20.11 11.20
CA LEU A 544 5.19 19.67 9.81
C LEU A 544 4.00 20.22 9.02
N PHE A 545 2.79 20.08 9.57
CA PHE A 545 1.56 20.52 8.92
C PHE A 545 1.49 22.04 8.79
N ASP A 546 1.77 22.75 9.90
CA ASP A 546 1.77 24.22 9.93
C ASP A 546 2.87 24.81 9.01
N TYR A 547 3.99 24.10 8.86
CA TYR A 547 5.02 24.45 7.87
C TYR A 547 4.53 24.20 6.44
N MET A 548 3.86 23.07 6.16
CA MET A 548 3.36 22.76 4.83
C MET A 548 2.23 23.69 4.36
N ASP A 549 1.35 24.13 5.26
CA ASP A 549 0.38 25.20 4.98
C ASP A 549 1.10 26.48 4.51
N ARG A 550 2.06 26.98 5.31
CA ARG A 550 2.86 28.16 4.95
C ARG A 550 3.65 27.96 3.65
N TYR A 551 4.15 26.75 3.40
CA TYR A 551 4.92 26.42 2.22
C TYR A 551 4.07 26.46 0.95
N MET A 552 2.89 25.85 0.98
CA MET A 552 1.96 25.81 -0.15
C MET A 552 1.27 27.16 -0.43
N GLU A 553 1.18 28.05 0.57
CA GLU A 553 0.79 29.47 0.39
C GLU A 553 1.94 30.30 -0.21
N THR A 554 3.19 30.07 0.21
CA THR A 554 4.35 30.92 -0.15
C THR A 554 4.96 30.59 -1.51
N GLU A 555 5.06 29.31 -1.89
CA GLU A 555 5.64 28.92 -3.18
C GLU A 555 4.64 29.13 -4.34
N PRO A 556 5.06 29.75 -5.45
CA PRO A 556 4.22 29.87 -6.64
C PRO A 556 4.11 28.52 -7.38
N SER A 557 2.94 28.26 -7.96
CA SER A 557 2.56 27.01 -8.65
C SER A 557 3.62 26.41 -9.58
N GLY A 558 3.76 25.08 -9.53
CA GLY A 558 4.75 24.30 -10.27
C GLY A 558 5.85 23.70 -9.38
N TYR A 559 6.90 23.17 -10.01
CA TYR A 559 7.88 22.22 -9.42
C TYR A 559 8.46 22.56 -8.02
N TYR A 560 8.63 23.84 -7.68
CA TYR A 560 9.13 24.25 -6.36
C TYR A 560 8.03 24.28 -5.29
N ARG A 561 6.77 24.51 -5.65
CA ARG A 561 5.61 24.31 -4.77
C ARG A 561 5.32 22.83 -4.62
N GLN A 562 5.20 22.11 -5.74
CA GLN A 562 4.93 20.68 -5.73
C GLN A 562 5.53 19.95 -6.95
N THR A 563 6.13 18.78 -6.70
CA THR A 563 6.68 17.89 -7.74
C THR A 563 5.64 17.25 -8.67
N SER A 564 4.39 17.12 -8.21
CA SER A 564 3.30 16.44 -8.93
C SER A 564 2.05 17.31 -9.05
N ASN A 565 1.65 17.65 -10.28
CA ASN A 565 0.44 18.46 -10.53
C ASN A 565 -0.82 17.88 -9.86
N PHE A 566 -0.93 16.54 -9.78
CA PHE A 566 -2.03 15.88 -9.07
C PHE A 566 -2.08 16.25 -7.59
N VAL A 567 -0.93 16.26 -6.93
CA VAL A 567 -0.82 16.63 -5.51
C VAL A 567 -1.06 18.13 -5.32
N GLU A 568 -0.70 18.97 -6.29
CA GLU A 568 -0.95 20.42 -6.24
C GLU A 568 -2.46 20.73 -6.43
N ASP A 569 -3.10 20.15 -7.45
CA ASP A 569 -4.54 20.32 -7.71
C ASP A 569 -5.40 19.73 -6.58
N MET A 570 -4.97 18.64 -5.94
CA MET A 570 -5.64 18.08 -4.76
C MET A 570 -5.49 19.02 -3.55
N TRP A 571 -4.32 19.63 -3.34
CA TRP A 571 -4.13 20.59 -2.26
C TRP A 571 -5.02 21.82 -2.46
N ASP A 572 -4.95 22.48 -3.62
CA ASP A 572 -5.73 23.69 -3.92
C ASP A 572 -7.25 23.48 -3.96
N LYS A 573 -7.70 22.21 -3.95
CA LYS A 573 -9.12 21.83 -3.90
C LYS A 573 -9.61 21.46 -2.50
N TYR A 574 -8.73 20.94 -1.64
CA TYR A 574 -9.10 20.35 -0.34
C TYR A 574 -8.42 21.00 0.88
N ARG A 575 -7.56 22.01 0.70
CA ARG A 575 -6.87 22.70 1.79
C ARG A 575 -6.83 24.23 1.64
#